data_AF-A0A8S3ECM1-F1
#
_entry.id   AF-A0A8S3ECM1-F1
#
_cell.length_a   1.000
_cell.length_b   1.000
_cell.length_c   1.000
_cell.angle_alpha   90.00
_cell.angle_beta   90.00
_cell.angle_gamma   90.00
#
_symmetry.space_group_name_H-M   'P 1'
#
loop_
_entity.id
_entity.type
_entity.pdbx_description
1 polymer ?
#
loop_
_entity_poly.entity_id
_entity_poly.type
_entity_poly.pdbx_seq_one_letter_code
_entity_poly.pdbx_strand_id
1 'polypeptide(L)'
;MVIAILLTSAGVIFVAQPSFLFNSTLSESKTHVERLIGLSIALYSSVALSIMIISNKHLLLKYKTKQSSIMVHYAVVTLIVLVAKVVYSFNIFTDGMESFKNYFFTWNYLFASLVCLLHIVAIVLTQKAVKREHPAIFTIVQSSNILFSLILQNIFSSTKSNLLSIAGSILVLASIVIITGLKFFNKKN
;
A
#
# COMPACT_ATOMS: atom_id res chain seq x y z
N MET A 1 13.70 -10.37 -15.00
CA MET A 1 12.69 -9.39 -14.54
C MET A 1 11.27 -9.96 -14.64
N VAL A 2 10.83 -10.43 -15.81
CA VAL A 2 9.51 -11.07 -16.01
C VAL A 2 9.25 -12.24 -15.03
N ILE A 3 10.24 -13.12 -14.85
CA ILE A 3 10.15 -14.26 -13.92
C ILE A 3 9.86 -13.80 -12.49
N ALA A 4 10.51 -12.72 -12.03
CA ALA A 4 10.30 -12.23 -10.68
C ALA A 4 8.92 -11.55 -10.51
N ILE A 5 8.39 -10.92 -11.57
CA ILE A 5 7.03 -10.38 -11.58
C ILE A 5 6.01 -11.52 -11.44
N LEU A 6 6.14 -12.58 -12.24
CA LEU A 6 5.29 -13.76 -12.15
C LEU A 6 5.36 -14.38 -10.76
N LEU A 7 6.56 -14.51 -10.21
CA LEU A 7 6.77 -15.05 -8.86
C LEU A 7 6.13 -14.16 -7.79
N THR A 8 6.29 -12.82 -7.85
CA THR A 8 5.59 -11.92 -6.91
C THR A 8 4.08 -12.04 -7.02
N SER A 9 3.53 -12.13 -8.24
CA SER A 9 2.08 -12.24 -8.43
C SER A 9 1.52 -13.54 -7.86
N ALA A 10 2.18 -14.66 -8.11
CA ALA A 10 1.81 -15.95 -7.53
C ALA A 10 1.89 -15.91 -6.00
N GLY A 11 2.97 -15.36 -5.45
CA GLY A 11 3.16 -15.23 -4.01
C GLY A 11 2.08 -14.39 -3.34
N VAL A 12 1.71 -13.26 -3.95
CA VAL A 12 0.62 -12.39 -3.46
C VAL A 12 -0.73 -13.11 -3.52
N ILE A 13 -1.01 -13.91 -4.56
CA ILE A 13 -2.25 -14.69 -4.66
C ILE A 13 -2.33 -15.73 -3.53
N PHE A 14 -1.23 -16.41 -3.21
CA PHE A 14 -1.17 -17.37 -2.10
C PHE A 14 -1.32 -16.71 -0.73
N VAL A 15 -0.81 -15.48 -0.56
CA VAL A 15 -1.00 -14.71 0.67
C VAL A 15 -2.44 -14.20 0.80
N ALA A 16 -2.99 -13.61 -0.26
CA ALA A 16 -4.31 -13.00 -0.23
C ALA A 16 -5.46 -14.02 -0.18
N GLN A 17 -5.18 -15.27 -0.57
CA GLN A 17 -6.13 -16.39 -0.59
C GLN A 17 -7.53 -15.98 -1.05
N PRO A 18 -7.69 -15.44 -2.29
CA PRO A 18 -9.00 -14.97 -2.73
C PRO A 18 -10.01 -16.11 -2.67
N SER A 19 -11.18 -15.82 -2.09
CA SER A 19 -12.25 -16.80 -1.86
C SER A 19 -12.74 -17.49 -3.14
N PHE A 20 -12.49 -16.89 -4.31
CA PHE A 20 -12.76 -17.50 -5.62
C PHE A 20 -11.85 -18.70 -5.93
N LEU A 21 -10.57 -18.67 -5.51
CA LEU A 21 -9.59 -19.74 -5.83
C LEU A 21 -9.44 -20.76 -4.70
N PHE A 22 -9.61 -20.33 -3.44
CA PHE A 22 -9.31 -21.17 -2.28
C PHE A 22 -10.56 -21.71 -1.57
N ASN A 23 -11.72 -21.63 -2.23
CA ASN A 23 -13.02 -22.15 -1.81
C ASN A 23 -13.18 -22.19 -0.28
N SER A 24 -13.24 -21.01 0.34
CA SER A 24 -13.52 -20.93 1.76
C SER A 24 -14.98 -21.29 2.00
N THR A 25 -15.22 -22.54 2.37
CA THR A 25 -16.51 -23.09 2.83
C THR A 25 -17.08 -22.39 4.08
N LEU A 26 -16.48 -21.27 4.51
CA LEU A 26 -16.85 -20.48 5.69
C LEU A 26 -17.13 -18.99 5.39
N SER A 27 -17.14 -18.54 4.14
CA SER A 27 -17.32 -17.11 3.86
C SER A 27 -18.77 -16.77 3.54
N GLU A 28 -19.42 -16.20 4.56
CA GLU A 28 -20.67 -15.43 4.56
C GLU A 28 -21.04 -14.80 3.21
N SER A 29 -22.35 -14.77 2.95
CA SER A 29 -23.01 -14.24 1.75
C SER A 29 -22.76 -12.75 1.53
N LYS A 30 -21.54 -12.34 1.18
CA LYS A 30 -21.33 -11.04 0.56
C LYS A 30 -22.01 -11.07 -0.80
N THR A 31 -22.93 -10.14 -1.00
CA THR A 31 -23.70 -10.05 -2.25
C THR A 31 -22.75 -9.95 -3.44
N HIS A 32 -23.10 -10.55 -4.58
CA HIS A 32 -22.28 -10.49 -5.81
C HIS A 32 -21.91 -9.04 -6.20
N VAL A 33 -22.78 -8.09 -5.85
CA VAL A 33 -22.60 -6.65 -6.07
C VAL A 33 -21.42 -6.09 -5.29
N GLU A 34 -21.28 -6.39 -3.99
CA GLU A 34 -20.15 -5.93 -3.17
C GLU A 34 -18.81 -6.44 -3.70
N ARG A 35 -18.77 -7.70 -4.17
CA ARG A 35 -17.56 -8.28 -4.77
C ARG A 35 -17.16 -7.57 -6.05
N LEU A 36 -18.15 -7.24 -6.90
CA LEU A 36 -17.90 -6.51 -8.14
C LEU A 36 -17.39 -5.09 -7.87
N ILE A 37 -18.04 -4.37 -6.94
CA ILE A 37 -17.62 -3.02 -6.53
C ILE A 37 -16.20 -3.05 -5.98
N GLY A 38 -15.88 -3.99 -5.09
CA GLY A 38 -14.54 -4.16 -4.54
C GLY A 38 -13.48 -4.41 -5.61
N LEU A 39 -13.81 -5.25 -6.61
CA LEU A 39 -12.93 -5.53 -7.74
C LEU A 39 -12.72 -4.30 -8.63
N SER A 40 -13.78 -3.55 -8.93
CA SER A 40 -13.68 -2.31 -9.71
C SER A 40 -12.83 -1.25 -9.00
N ILE A 41 -12.99 -1.09 -7.69
CA ILE A 41 -12.17 -0.17 -6.88
C ILE A 41 -10.70 -0.63 -6.84
N ALA A 42 -10.46 -1.93 -6.70
CA ALA A 42 -9.11 -2.50 -6.72
C ALA A 42 -8.42 -2.27 -8.08
N LEU A 43 -9.13 -2.46 -9.19
CA LEU A 43 -8.59 -2.19 -10.53
C LEU A 43 -8.30 -0.71 -10.73
N TYR A 44 -9.23 0.17 -10.35
CA TYR A 44 -9.04 1.61 -10.45
C TYR A 44 -7.83 2.08 -9.63
N SER A 45 -7.73 1.62 -8.38
CA SER A 45 -6.60 1.97 -7.50
C SER A 45 -5.26 1.47 -8.04
N SER A 46 -5.20 0.26 -8.61
CA SER A 46 -3.99 -0.30 -9.22
C SER A 46 -3.51 0.53 -10.42
N VAL A 47 -4.43 0.94 -11.30
CA VAL A 47 -4.12 1.79 -12.46
C VAL A 47 -3.68 3.18 -11.99
N ALA A 48 -4.42 3.79 -11.06
CA ALA A 48 -4.07 5.11 -10.51
C ALA A 48 -2.68 5.12 -9.84
N LEU A 49 -2.35 4.09 -9.06
CA LEU A 49 -1.05 3.95 -8.41
C LEU A 49 0.08 3.82 -9.44
N SER A 50 -0.15 3.04 -10.50
CA SER A 50 0.82 2.86 -11.58
C SER A 50 1.11 4.17 -12.32
N ILE A 51 0.06 4.93 -12.66
CA ILE A 51 0.18 6.25 -13.29
C ILE A 51 0.91 7.22 -12.37
N MET A 52 0.60 7.21 -11.07
CA MET A 52 1.25 8.07 -10.08
C MET A 52 2.76 7.81 -10.02
N ILE A 53 3.20 6.56 -9.93
CA ILE A 53 4.64 6.22 -9.84
C ILE A 53 5.38 6.64 -11.12
N ILE A 54 4.81 6.35 -12.29
CA ILE A 54 5.43 6.68 -13.59
C ILE A 54 5.50 8.21 -13.78
N SER A 55 4.39 8.90 -13.53
CA SER A 55 4.31 10.37 -13.66
C SER A 55 5.27 11.07 -12.69
N ASN A 56 5.35 10.60 -11.44
CA ASN A 56 6.28 11.15 -10.45
C ASN A 56 7.74 10.98 -10.90
N LYS A 57 8.10 9.80 -11.44
CA LYS A 57 9.43 9.57 -11.99
C LYS A 57 9.71 10.45 -13.21
N HIS A 58 8.73 10.63 -14.09
CA HIS A 58 8.86 11.47 -15.29
C HIS A 58 9.07 12.96 -14.91
N LEU A 59 8.31 13.48 -13.93
CA LEU A 59 8.49 14.82 -13.39
C LEU A 59 9.89 15.04 -12.79
N LEU A 60 10.36 14.08 -11.99
CA LEU A 60 11.66 14.14 -11.34
C LEU A 60 12.84 14.10 -12.34
N LEU A 61 12.79 13.22 -13.35
CA LEU A 61 13.92 13.02 -14.27
C LEU A 61 13.90 13.95 -15.47
N LYS A 62 12.73 14.15 -16.11
CA LYS A 62 12.63 14.93 -17.35
C LYS A 62 12.56 16.44 -17.07
N TYR A 63 11.75 16.83 -16.10
CA TYR A 63 11.52 18.24 -15.77
C TYR A 63 12.42 18.74 -14.63
N LYS A 64 13.25 17.86 -14.05
CA LYS A 64 14.19 18.17 -12.95
C LYS A 64 13.54 18.93 -11.78
N THR A 65 12.24 18.72 -11.55
CA THR A 65 11.50 19.39 -10.50
C THR A 65 12.02 18.97 -9.13
N LYS A 66 12.15 19.93 -8.20
CA LYS A 66 12.54 19.62 -6.82
C LYS A 66 11.51 18.69 -6.18
N GLN A 67 11.98 17.58 -5.61
CA GLN A 67 11.13 16.59 -4.94
C GLN A 67 10.23 17.21 -3.86
N SER A 68 10.76 18.18 -3.11
CA SER A 68 10.00 18.93 -2.09
C SER A 68 8.78 19.64 -2.69
N SER A 69 8.86 20.16 -3.92
CA SER A 69 7.73 20.83 -4.56
C SER A 69 6.60 19.85 -4.86
N ILE A 70 6.92 18.65 -5.36
CA ILE A 70 5.93 17.59 -5.62
C ILE A 70 5.23 17.17 -4.32
N MET A 71 6.00 17.03 -3.23
CA MET A 71 5.43 16.70 -1.90
C MET A 71 4.46 17.76 -1.41
N VAL A 72 4.82 19.04 -1.54
CA VAL A 72 3.96 20.14 -1.07
C VAL A 72 2.65 20.16 -1.85
N HIS A 73 2.69 20.04 -3.19
CA HIS A 73 1.47 19.98 -3.99
C HIS A 73 0.60 18.78 -3.61
N TYR A 74 1.21 17.60 -3.43
CA TYR A 74 0.49 16.42 -2.98
C TYR A 74 -0.16 16.61 -1.61
N ALA A 75 0.56 17.22 -0.65
CA ALA A 75 0.05 17.50 0.68
C ALA A 75 -1.11 18.50 0.65
N VAL A 76 -1.01 19.57 -0.14
CA VAL A 76 -2.07 20.58 -0.29
C VAL A 76 -3.33 19.95 -0.91
N VAL A 77 -3.19 19.19 -2.00
CA VAL A 77 -4.34 18.49 -2.62
C VAL A 77 -4.98 17.51 -1.63
N THR A 78 -4.17 16.74 -0.91
CA THR A 78 -4.67 15.80 0.10
C THR A 78 -5.41 16.53 1.22
N LEU A 79 -4.89 17.67 1.67
CA LEU A 79 -5.53 18.50 2.69
C LEU A 79 -6.89 19.01 2.21
N ILE A 80 -6.98 19.53 0.97
CA ILE A 80 -8.24 20.02 0.39
C ILE A 80 -9.28 18.88 0.35
N VAL A 81 -8.88 17.69 -0.10
CA VAL A 81 -9.78 16.51 -0.17
C VAL A 81 -10.23 16.08 1.24
N LEU A 82 -9.33 16.10 2.23
CA LEU A 82 -9.66 15.76 3.61
C LEU A 82 -10.61 16.78 4.24
N VAL A 83 -10.38 18.08 4.03
CA VAL A 83 -11.28 19.15 4.51
C VAL A 83 -12.66 19.00 3.88
N ALA A 84 -12.73 18.77 2.56
CA ALA A 84 -13.99 18.54 1.87
C ALA A 84 -14.76 17.33 2.45
N LYS A 85 -14.05 16.24 2.75
CA LYS A 85 -14.63 15.05 3.40
C LYS A 85 -15.17 15.37 4.81
N VAL A 86 -14.42 16.12 5.61
CA VAL A 86 -14.86 16.51 6.97
C VAL A 86 -16.09 17.41 6.90
N VAL A 87 -16.11 18.39 6.01
CA VAL A 87 -17.27 19.28 5.81
C VAL A 87 -18.50 18.50 5.35
N TYR A 88 -18.33 17.58 4.40
CA TYR A 88 -19.42 16.70 3.95
C TYR A 88 -19.96 15.83 5.09
N SER A 89 -19.07 15.23 5.89
CA SER A 89 -19.45 14.42 7.05
C SER A 89 -20.18 15.25 8.11
N PHE A 90 -19.77 16.50 8.33
CA PHE A 90 -20.37 17.40 9.32
C PHE A 90 -21.77 17.87 8.89
N ASN A 91 -21.98 18.12 7.60
CA ASN A 91 -23.28 18.54 7.07
C ASN A 91 -24.35 17.42 7.06
N ILE A 92 -23.93 16.15 7.13
CA ILE A 92 -24.86 15.00 7.07
C ILE A 92 -25.20 14.45 8.46
N PHE A 93 -24.28 14.55 9.43
CA PHE A 93 -24.51 14.07 10.79
C PHE A 93 -24.84 15.23 11.72
N THR A 94 -26.11 15.29 12.14
CA THR A 94 -26.69 16.33 13.00
C THR A 94 -26.01 16.48 14.37
N ASP A 95 -25.25 15.48 14.82
CA ASP A 95 -24.49 15.45 16.09
C ASP A 95 -22.99 15.82 15.91
N GLY A 96 -22.67 16.64 14.91
CA GLY A 96 -21.30 16.93 14.48
C GLY A 96 -20.38 17.49 15.57
N MET A 97 -20.89 18.26 16.54
CA MET A 97 -20.06 18.89 17.58
C MET A 97 -19.65 17.95 18.72
N GLU A 98 -20.54 17.08 19.21
CA GLU A 98 -20.19 16.10 20.26
C GLU A 98 -19.29 14.99 19.71
N SER A 99 -19.56 14.55 18.48
CA SER A 99 -18.70 13.58 17.77
C SER A 99 -17.29 14.14 17.57
N PHE A 100 -17.15 15.41 17.18
CA PHE A 100 -15.84 16.04 16.98
C PHE A 100 -15.00 16.07 18.26
N LYS A 101 -15.60 16.39 19.41
CA LYS A 101 -14.89 16.41 20.70
C LYS A 101 -14.38 15.02 21.10
N ASN A 102 -15.19 13.97 20.89
CA ASN A 102 -14.79 12.60 21.17
C ASN A 102 -13.71 12.07 20.22
N TYR A 103 -13.67 12.55 18.96
CA TYR A 103 -12.63 12.16 18.00
C TYR A 103 -11.25 12.73 18.29
N PHE A 104 -11.12 13.97 18.78
CA PHE A 104 -9.82 14.61 19.00
C PHE A 104 -9.14 14.24 20.33
N PHE A 105 -9.92 13.88 21.36
CA PHE A 105 -9.42 13.63 22.72
C PHE A 105 -9.35 12.15 23.12
N THR A 106 -9.40 11.24 22.15
CA THR A 106 -9.24 9.80 22.40
C THR A 106 -7.80 9.34 22.18
N TRP A 107 -7.38 8.30 22.92
CA TRP A 107 -6.09 7.64 22.71
C TRP A 107 -5.87 7.19 21.26
N ASN A 108 -6.95 6.84 20.56
CA ASN A 108 -6.93 6.51 19.14
C ASN A 108 -6.41 7.66 18.26
N TYR A 109 -6.75 8.91 18.59
CA TYR A 109 -6.22 10.09 17.89
C TYR A 109 -4.72 10.26 18.11
N LEU A 110 -4.26 10.01 19.34
CA LEU A 110 -2.83 10.09 19.68
C LEU A 110 -2.03 9.03 18.91
N PHE A 111 -2.51 7.78 18.86
CA PHE A 111 -1.89 6.72 18.05
C PHE A 111 -1.96 7.04 16.55
N ALA A 112 -3.08 7.54 16.04
CA ALA A 112 -3.21 7.92 14.64
C ALA A 112 -2.23 9.05 14.26
N SER A 113 -2.07 10.05 15.13
CA SER A 113 -1.10 11.14 14.95
C SER A 113 0.34 10.62 14.90
N LEU A 114 0.68 9.69 15.79
CA LEU A 114 2.00 9.05 15.80
C LEU A 114 2.25 8.23 14.52
N VAL A 115 1.24 7.49 14.05
CA VAL A 115 1.30 6.79 12.76
C VAL A 115 1.48 7.78 11.61
N CYS A 116 0.79 8.91 11.61
CA CYS A 116 0.96 9.97 10.60
C CYS A 116 2.39 10.52 10.59
N LEU A 117 2.99 10.77 11.75
CA LEU A 117 4.38 11.23 11.85
C LEU A 117 5.38 10.20 11.26
N LEU A 118 5.22 8.93 11.59
CA LEU A 118 6.01 7.84 11.00
C LEU A 118 5.79 7.73 9.49
N HIS A 119 4.55 7.96 9.05
CA HIS A 119 4.20 7.92 7.63
C HIS A 119 4.89 9.01 6.82
N ILE A 120 5.11 10.21 7.39
CA ILE A 120 5.89 11.27 6.71
C ILE A 120 7.30 10.78 6.39
N VAL A 121 7.96 10.12 7.34
CA VAL A 121 9.30 9.53 7.14
C VAL A 121 9.26 8.49 6.03
N ALA A 122 8.26 7.61 6.04
CA ALA A 122 8.07 6.59 5.01
C ALA A 122 7.88 7.24 3.62
N ILE A 123 7.04 8.27 3.47
CA ILE A 123 6.83 8.97 2.20
C ILE A 123 8.14 9.59 1.69
N VAL A 124 8.92 10.26 2.56
CA VAL A 124 10.21 10.84 2.18
C VAL A 124 11.17 9.78 1.66
N LEU A 125 11.28 8.64 2.35
CA LEU A 125 12.12 7.50 1.95
C LEU A 125 11.64 6.89 0.63
N THR A 126 10.34 6.67 0.49
CA THR A 126 9.71 6.16 -0.74
C THR A 126 10.02 7.04 -1.93
N GLN A 127 9.88 8.36 -1.81
CA GLN A 127 10.18 9.25 -2.92
C GLN A 127 11.67 9.30 -3.26
N LYS A 128 12.56 9.23 -2.26
CA LYS A 128 14.01 9.08 -2.52
C LYS A 128 14.31 7.77 -3.25
N ALA A 129 13.61 6.68 -2.93
CA ALA A 129 13.74 5.41 -3.62
C ALA A 129 13.25 5.50 -5.07
N VAL A 130 12.07 6.08 -5.32
CA VAL A 130 11.51 6.29 -6.67
C VAL A 130 12.45 7.12 -7.55
N LYS A 131 13.14 8.11 -6.97
CA LYS A 131 14.14 8.92 -7.69
C LYS A 131 15.36 8.11 -8.14
N ARG A 132 15.81 7.15 -7.32
CA ARG A 132 17.07 6.40 -7.54
C ARG A 132 16.87 5.12 -8.34
N GLU A 133 15.70 4.49 -8.23
CA GLU A 133 15.47 3.14 -8.74
C GLU A 133 14.53 3.11 -9.95
N HIS A 134 14.54 2.00 -10.69
CA HIS A 134 13.55 1.74 -11.73
C HIS A 134 12.17 1.47 -11.10
N PRO A 135 11.06 2.03 -11.62
CA PRO A 135 9.72 1.90 -11.02
C PRO A 135 9.33 0.46 -10.73
N ALA A 136 9.66 -0.46 -11.65
CA ALA A 136 9.33 -1.86 -11.48
C ALA A 136 10.18 -2.59 -10.43
N ILE A 137 11.40 -2.14 -10.12
CA ILE A 137 12.15 -2.69 -8.97
C ILE A 137 11.52 -2.15 -7.68
N PHE A 138 11.18 -0.87 -7.68
CA PHE A 138 10.52 -0.22 -6.54
C PHE A 138 9.18 -0.89 -6.19
N THR A 139 8.32 -1.18 -7.18
CA THR A 139 7.02 -1.84 -6.92
C THR A 139 7.18 -3.26 -6.36
N ILE A 140 8.19 -4.01 -6.81
CA ILE A 140 8.47 -5.35 -6.28
C ILE A 140 8.96 -5.26 -4.83
N VAL A 141 9.86 -4.34 -4.51
CA VAL A 141 10.27 -4.11 -3.11
C VAL A 141 9.08 -3.65 -2.27
N GLN A 142 8.20 -2.81 -2.79
CA GLN A 142 6.99 -2.39 -2.09
C GLN A 142 6.05 -3.57 -1.78
N SER A 143 5.99 -4.59 -2.63
CA SER A 143 5.21 -5.81 -2.35
C SER A 143 5.71 -6.58 -1.11
N SER A 144 6.97 -6.37 -0.69
CA SER A 144 7.52 -6.94 0.55
C SER A 144 6.82 -6.44 1.82
N ASN A 145 6.13 -5.29 1.76
CA ASN A 145 5.34 -4.80 2.89
C ASN A 145 4.27 -5.80 3.34
N ILE A 146 3.75 -6.60 2.40
CA ILE A 146 2.80 -7.68 2.70
C ILE A 146 3.45 -8.71 3.63
N LEU A 147 4.70 -9.07 3.38
CA LEU A 147 5.47 -10.02 4.19
C LEU A 147 5.74 -9.47 5.59
N PHE A 148 6.16 -8.21 5.70
CA PHE A 148 6.33 -7.56 7.00
C PHE A 148 5.02 -7.50 7.79
N SER A 149 3.90 -7.23 7.13
CA SER A 149 2.57 -7.23 7.75
C SER A 149 2.21 -8.61 8.31
N LEU A 150 2.49 -9.69 7.58
CA LEU A 150 2.23 -11.07 8.06
C LEU A 150 3.12 -11.45 9.24
N ILE A 151 4.40 -11.07 9.21
CA ILE A 151 5.32 -11.32 10.32
C ILE A 151 4.82 -10.59 11.58
N LEU A 152 4.47 -9.31 11.45
CA LEU A 152 3.92 -8.52 12.55
C LEU A 152 2.59 -9.11 13.06
N GLN A 153 1.71 -9.54 12.16
CA GLN A 153 0.47 -10.22 12.54
C GLN A 153 0.75 -11.49 13.36
N ASN A 154 1.71 -12.32 12.95
CA ASN A 154 2.06 -13.54 13.70
C ASN A 154 2.69 -13.27 15.06
N ILE A 155 3.36 -12.13 15.24
CA ILE A 155 3.99 -11.75 16.52
C ILE A 155 2.97 -11.14 17.47
N PHE A 156 2.11 -10.25 16.99
CA PHE A 156 1.24 -9.42 17.83
C PHE A 156 -0.23 -9.86 17.85
N SER A 157 -0.69 -10.66 16.89
CA SER A 157 -2.08 -11.15 16.85
C SER A 157 -2.20 -12.56 17.43
N SER A 158 -3.32 -12.83 18.08
CA SER A 158 -3.71 -14.19 18.50
C SER A 158 -4.08 -15.10 17.33
N THR A 159 -4.41 -14.51 16.17
CA THR A 159 -4.69 -15.25 14.93
C THR A 159 -3.40 -15.54 14.16
N LYS A 160 -3.00 -16.83 14.13
CA LYS A 160 -1.81 -17.28 13.41
C LYS A 160 -2.07 -17.38 11.90
N SER A 161 -1.05 -17.08 11.11
CA SER A 161 -1.10 -17.20 9.65
C SER A 161 -1.23 -18.65 9.21
N ASN A 162 -2.05 -18.87 8.18
CA ASN A 162 -2.18 -20.16 7.50
C ASN A 162 -0.88 -20.57 6.79
N LEU A 163 -0.63 -21.88 6.67
CA LEU A 163 0.53 -22.44 5.96
C LEU A 163 0.68 -21.93 4.52
N LEU A 164 -0.45 -21.72 3.82
CA LEU A 164 -0.45 -21.15 2.47
C LEU A 164 0.04 -19.69 2.45
N SER A 165 -0.31 -18.90 3.46
CA SER A 165 0.15 -17.51 3.58
C SER A 165 1.66 -17.46 3.86
N ILE A 166 2.16 -18.40 4.68
CA ILE A 166 3.60 -18.57 4.92
C ILE A 166 4.31 -18.98 3.62
N ALA A 167 3.80 -19.96 2.88
CA ALA A 167 4.37 -20.38 1.59
C ALA A 167 4.39 -19.24 0.56
N GLY A 168 3.30 -18.47 0.46
CA GLY A 168 3.22 -17.28 -0.39
C GLY A 168 4.24 -16.21 0.00
N SER A 169 4.44 -15.99 1.31
CA SER A 169 5.43 -15.04 1.81
C SER A 169 6.87 -15.44 1.45
N ILE A 170 7.22 -16.72 1.55
CA ILE A 170 8.52 -17.24 1.14
C ILE A 170 8.75 -17.01 -0.36
N LEU A 171 7.71 -17.20 -1.17
CA LEU A 171 7.76 -16.98 -2.62
C LEU A 171 8.03 -15.50 -2.97
N VAL A 172 7.36 -14.57 -2.27
CA VAL A 172 7.62 -13.13 -2.39
C VAL A 172 9.06 -12.80 -1.96
N LEU A 173 9.55 -13.38 -0.86
CA LEU A 173 10.91 -13.16 -0.39
C LEU A 173 11.96 -13.65 -1.40
N ALA A 174 11.77 -14.84 -1.96
CA ALA A 174 12.63 -15.40 -2.99
C ALA A 174 12.72 -14.49 -4.22
N SER A 175 11.59 -13.91 -4.65
CA SER A 175 11.56 -12.98 -5.80
C SER A 175 12.42 -11.73 -5.58
N ILE A 176 12.41 -11.17 -4.36
CA ILE A 176 13.18 -9.99 -3.99
C ILE A 176 14.67 -10.31 -3.95
N VAL A 177 15.03 -11.47 -3.40
CA VAL A 177 16.42 -11.94 -3.35
C VAL A 177 16.98 -12.14 -4.76
N ILE A 178 16.20 -12.75 -5.66
CA ILE A 178 16.61 -12.96 -7.06
C ILE A 178 16.88 -11.62 -7.76
N ILE A 179 16.00 -10.63 -7.61
CA ILE A 179 16.17 -9.31 -8.25
C ILE A 179 17.39 -8.58 -7.68
N THR A 180 17.53 -8.58 -6.35
CA THR A 180 18.63 -7.90 -5.67
C THR A 180 19.96 -8.54 -6.04
N GLY A 181 20.01 -9.88 -6.08
CA GLY A 181 21.16 -10.66 -6.52
C GLY A 181 21.54 -10.36 -7.96
N LEU A 182 20.60 -10.46 -8.90
CA LEU A 182 20.85 -10.15 -10.33
C LEU A 182 21.37 -8.73 -10.54
N LYS A 183 20.85 -7.75 -9.80
CA LYS A 183 21.34 -6.37 -9.85
C LYS A 183 22.77 -6.23 -9.32
N PHE A 184 23.11 -6.95 -8.26
CA PHE A 184 24.45 -6.92 -7.68
C PHE A 184 25.48 -7.56 -8.62
N PHE A 185 25.12 -8.69 -9.25
CA PHE A 185 25.96 -9.33 -10.27
C PHE A 185 26.16 -8.46 -11.51
N ASN A 186 25.11 -7.83 -12.04
CA ASN A 186 25.21 -6.95 -13.21
C ASN A 186 25.92 -5.60 -12.93
N LYS A 187 26.12 -5.21 -11.67
CA LYS A 187 26.89 -4.01 -11.33
C LYS A 187 28.39 -4.32 -11.17
N LYS A 188 28.75 -5.59 -11.03
CA LYS A 188 30.12 -6.07 -10.80
C LYS A 188 30.84 -6.45 -12.11
N ASN A 189 30.08 -6.77 -13.17
CA ASN A 189 30.55 -6.76 -14.56
C ASN A 189 30.39 -5.36 -15.15
#